data_AF-A0A2C9L046-F1
#
_entry.id   AF-A0A2C9L046-F1
#
_cell.length_a   1.000
_cell.length_b   1.000
_cell.length_c   1.000
_cell.angle_alpha   90.00
_cell.angle_beta   90.00
_cell.angle_gamma   90.00
#
_symmetry.space_group_name_H-M   'P 1'
#
loop_
_entity.id
_entity.type
_entity.pdbx_description
1 polymer ?
#
loop_
_entity_poly.entity_id
_entity_poly.type
_entity_poly.pdbx_seq_one_letter_code
_entity_poly.pdbx_strand_id
1 'polypeptide(L)'
;GLVPLHNACSYGHFEVTEMLLKHGASVNAVDLWQFTPLHEAASKSRVEVCSLLVAHGADPTLVNCHGKSIMDVAPSRELQERLQFEYKGHALLEGARQADLTRVKKYLSAETVNFKHPYTGDTALHCAAASPYPKRKQVVEALLRKGANLNDKNK
;
A
#
# COMPACT_ATOMS: atom_id res chain seq x y z
N GLY A 1 22.34 10.43 -1.56
CA GLY A 1 23.12 9.18 -1.57
C GLY A 1 22.16 8.01 -1.51
N LEU A 2 22.59 6.82 -1.90
CA LEU A 2 21.74 5.62 -1.76
C LEU A 2 21.48 5.34 -0.29
N VAL A 3 20.21 5.13 0.06
CA VAL A 3 19.78 4.77 1.43
C VAL A 3 19.83 3.24 1.55
N PRO A 4 20.20 2.66 2.71
CA PRO A 4 20.23 1.20 2.88
C PRO A 4 18.97 0.47 2.39
N LEU A 5 17.80 1.11 2.53
CA LEU A 5 16.52 0.59 2.05
C LEU A 5 16.48 0.40 0.52
N HIS A 6 17.05 1.31 -0.28
CA HIS A 6 17.12 1.17 -1.74
C HIS A 6 17.87 -0.10 -2.16
N ASN A 7 19.02 -0.36 -1.54
CA ASN A 7 19.83 -1.54 -1.86
C ASN A 7 19.10 -2.83 -1.48
N ALA A 8 18.55 -2.91 -0.26
CA ALA A 8 17.77 -4.06 0.17
C ALA A 8 16.62 -4.35 -0.82
N CYS A 9 15.96 -3.29 -1.29
CA CYS A 9 14.87 -3.38 -2.24
C CYS A 9 15.31 -3.82 -3.65
N SER A 10 16.40 -3.27 -4.19
CA SER A 10 16.92 -3.61 -5.53
C SER A 10 17.36 -5.07 -5.62
N TYR A 11 17.99 -5.59 -4.55
CA TYR A 11 18.42 -6.99 -4.47
C TYR A 11 17.32 -7.96 -4.02
N GLY A 12 16.16 -7.47 -3.59
CA GLY A 12 15.05 -8.34 -3.17
C GLY A 12 15.22 -8.94 -1.77
N HIS A 13 16.00 -8.32 -0.89
CA HIS A 13 16.23 -8.79 0.47
C HIS A 13 15.02 -8.46 1.36
N PHE A 14 14.02 -9.34 1.34
CA PHE A 14 12.75 -9.12 2.01
C PHE A 14 12.90 -8.90 3.52
N GLU A 15 13.62 -9.77 4.23
CA GLU A 15 13.77 -9.71 5.69
C GLU A 15 14.51 -8.44 6.13
N VAL A 16 15.54 -8.06 5.37
CA VAL A 16 16.29 -6.83 5.62
C VAL A 16 15.42 -5.60 5.36
N THR A 17 14.64 -5.61 4.26
CA THR A 17 13.70 -4.53 3.94
C THR A 17 12.67 -4.36 5.04
N GLU A 18 12.06 -5.46 5.49
CA GLU A 18 11.07 -5.45 6.57
C GLU A 18 11.68 -4.92 7.88
N MET A 19 12.89 -5.37 8.24
CA MET A 19 13.59 -4.90 9.43
C MET A 19 13.87 -3.40 9.37
N LEU A 20 14.33 -2.88 8.23
CA LEU A 20 14.59 -1.45 8.04
C LEU A 20 13.32 -0.61 8.18
N LEU A 21 12.22 -1.04 7.56
CA LEU A 21 10.91 -0.36 7.66
C LEU A 21 10.40 -0.35 9.11
N LYS A 22 10.52 -1.49 9.83
CA LYS A 22 10.15 -1.60 11.24
C LYS A 22 10.95 -0.65 12.15
N HIS A 23 12.19 -0.33 11.78
CA HIS A 23 13.06 0.60 12.52
C HIS A 23 13.02 2.04 11.97
N GLY A 24 11.97 2.39 11.22
CA GLY A 24 11.68 3.78 10.85
C GLY A 24 12.37 4.26 9.58
N ALA A 25 12.88 3.37 8.73
CA ALA A 25 13.31 3.76 7.39
C ALA A 25 12.12 4.37 6.61
N SER A 26 12.32 5.55 6.02
CA SER A 26 11.28 6.20 5.22
C SER A 26 11.02 5.39 3.94
N VAL A 27 9.84 4.79 3.84
CA VAL A 27 9.42 3.96 2.69
C VAL A 27 9.44 4.72 1.36
N ASN A 28 9.23 6.04 1.41
CA ASN A 28 9.24 6.95 0.26
C ASN A 28 10.50 7.82 0.21
N ALA A 29 11.60 7.42 0.87
CA ALA A 29 12.88 8.10 0.74
C ALA A 29 13.30 8.15 -0.74
N VAL A 30 13.89 9.26 -1.17
CA VAL A 30 14.39 9.41 -2.53
C VAL A 30 15.92 9.43 -2.55
N ASP A 31 16.51 8.82 -3.56
CA ASP A 31 17.95 8.92 -3.81
C ASP A 31 18.29 10.19 -4.61
N LEU A 32 19.52 10.28 -5.12
CA LEU A 32 19.98 11.45 -5.90
C LEU A 32 19.27 11.61 -7.25
N TRP A 33 18.59 10.57 -7.73
CA TRP A 33 17.85 10.54 -8.99
C TRP A 33 16.34 10.48 -8.78
N GLN A 34 15.87 10.82 -7.57
CA GLN A 34 14.47 10.77 -7.17
C GLN A 34 13.85 9.36 -7.25
N PHE A 35 14.65 8.30 -7.28
CA PHE A 35 14.12 6.94 -7.18
C PHE A 35 13.71 6.67 -5.74
N THR A 36 12.52 6.09 -5.57
CA THR A 36 12.08 5.53 -4.29
C THR A 36 12.51 4.06 -4.18
N PRO A 37 12.55 3.46 -2.97
CA PRO A 37 12.74 2.02 -2.81
C PRO A 37 11.79 1.17 -3.65
N LEU A 38 10.55 1.64 -3.88
CA LEU A 38 9.58 0.95 -4.72
C LEU A 38 9.97 0.96 -6.20
N HIS A 39 10.59 2.05 -6.71
CA HIS A 39 11.14 2.05 -8.07
C HIS A 39 12.25 1.01 -8.24
N GLU A 40 13.17 0.93 -7.27
CA GLU A 40 14.26 -0.06 -7.27
C GLU A 40 13.71 -1.49 -7.29
N ALA A 41 12.80 -1.82 -6.37
CA ALA A 41 12.19 -3.15 -6.30
C ALA A 41 11.40 -3.48 -7.59
N ALA A 42 10.59 -2.55 -8.10
CA ALA A 42 9.73 -2.77 -9.26
C ALA A 42 10.54 -2.97 -10.55
N SER A 43 11.59 -2.17 -10.77
CA SER A 43 12.45 -2.29 -11.96
C SER A 43 13.23 -3.61 -12.02
N LYS A 44 13.40 -4.27 -10.87
CA LYS A 44 14.08 -5.58 -10.73
C LYS A 44 13.11 -6.74 -10.49
N SER A 45 11.80 -6.52 -10.64
CA SER A 45 10.74 -7.52 -10.42
C SER A 45 10.79 -8.18 -9.03
N ARG A 46 11.12 -7.43 -7.98
CA ARG A 46 11.12 -7.95 -6.59
C ARG A 46 9.71 -7.91 -6.03
N VAL A 47 8.82 -8.77 -6.55
CA VAL A 47 7.36 -8.71 -6.34
C VAL A 47 6.99 -8.69 -4.85
N GLU A 48 7.60 -9.55 -4.05
CA GLU A 48 7.34 -9.67 -2.62
C GLU A 48 7.77 -8.41 -1.86
N VAL A 49 8.91 -7.83 -2.25
CA VAL A 49 9.40 -6.57 -1.68
C VAL A 49 8.52 -5.40 -2.10
N CYS A 50 8.08 -5.34 -3.36
CA CYS A 50 7.13 -4.31 -3.79
C CYS A 50 5.84 -4.35 -2.97
N SER A 51 5.30 -5.55 -2.76
CA SER A 51 4.08 -5.76 -1.96
C SER A 51 4.28 -5.31 -0.51
N LEU A 52 5.44 -5.63 0.08
CA LEU A 52 5.83 -5.17 1.42
C LEU A 52 5.90 -3.64 1.50
N LEU A 53 6.57 -3.00 0.55
CA LEU A 53 6.70 -1.54 0.51
C LEU A 53 5.32 -0.87 0.41
N VAL A 54 4.45 -1.36 -0.47
CA VAL A 54 3.08 -0.84 -0.61
C VAL A 54 2.28 -1.02 0.68
N ALA A 55 2.43 -2.15 1.36
CA ALA A 55 1.80 -2.38 2.66
C ALA A 55 2.29 -1.41 3.75
N HIS A 56 3.54 -0.95 3.65
CA HIS A 56 4.12 0.08 4.51
C HIS A 56 3.85 1.52 4.03
N GLY A 57 3.00 1.71 3.02
CA GLY A 57 2.58 3.03 2.56
C GLY A 57 3.46 3.65 1.48
N ALA A 58 4.20 2.84 0.72
CA ALA A 58 4.86 3.32 -0.50
C ALA A 58 3.84 3.90 -1.48
N ASP A 59 4.15 5.07 -2.04
CA ASP A 59 3.30 5.73 -3.02
C ASP A 59 3.76 5.41 -4.45
N PRO A 60 2.97 4.63 -5.22
CA PRO A 60 3.31 4.26 -6.59
C PRO A 60 3.17 5.42 -7.60
N THR A 61 2.61 6.55 -7.18
CA THR A 61 2.40 7.73 -8.05
C THR A 61 3.60 8.67 -8.10
N LEU A 62 4.57 8.51 -7.20
CA LEU A 62 5.81 9.28 -7.22
C LEU A 62 6.60 9.00 -8.49
N VAL A 63 7.23 10.04 -9.03
CA VAL A 63 8.03 9.97 -10.25
C VAL A 63 9.50 10.24 -9.95
N ASN A 64 10.39 9.52 -10.63
CA ASN A 64 11.82 9.77 -10.56
C ASN A 64 12.27 10.97 -11.43
N CYS A 65 13.58 11.23 -11.51
CA CYS A 65 14.13 12.34 -12.30
C CYS A 65 13.88 12.25 -13.80
N HIS A 66 13.43 11.10 -14.30
CA HIS A 66 13.05 10.88 -15.69
C HIS A 66 11.54 11.05 -15.92
N GLY A 67 10.78 11.48 -14.91
CA GLY A 67 9.32 11.57 -14.97
C GLY A 67 8.61 10.22 -15.02
N LYS A 68 9.29 9.13 -14.65
CA LYS A 68 8.74 7.77 -14.66
C LYS A 68 8.24 7.39 -13.28
N SER A 69 6.99 6.92 -13.22
CA SER A 69 6.41 6.27 -12.04
C SER A 69 6.81 4.80 -11.95
N ILE A 70 6.39 4.11 -10.90
CA ILE A 70 6.60 2.67 -10.78
C ILE A 70 5.90 1.89 -11.90
N MET A 71 4.80 2.44 -12.45
CA MET A 71 4.05 1.81 -13.53
C MET A 71 4.85 1.82 -14.85
N ASP A 72 5.71 2.82 -15.03
CA ASP A 72 6.55 2.99 -16.22
C ASP A 72 7.83 2.15 -16.16
N VAL A 73 8.28 1.77 -14.96
CA VAL A 73 9.51 0.97 -14.76
C VAL A 73 9.24 -0.51 -14.47
N ALA A 74 8.03 -0.88 -14.05
CA ALA A 74 7.65 -2.26 -13.82
C ALA A 74 7.62 -3.02 -15.16
N PRO A 75 8.39 -4.12 -15.31
CA PRO A 75 8.61 -4.76 -16.61
C PRO A 75 7.42 -5.60 -17.10
N SER A 76 6.47 -5.93 -16.24
CA SER A 76 5.30 -6.74 -16.60
C SER A 76 4.00 -6.09 -16.17
N ARG A 77 2.95 -6.33 -16.96
CA ARG A 77 1.60 -5.82 -16.70
C ARG A 77 1.01 -6.44 -15.43
N GLU A 78 1.33 -7.69 -15.16
CA GLU A 78 0.87 -8.43 -13.98
C GLU A 78 1.38 -7.76 -12.70
N LEU A 79 2.64 -7.31 -12.68
CA LEU A 79 3.19 -6.57 -11.54
C LEU A 79 2.50 -5.21 -11.37
N GLN A 80 2.26 -4.50 -12.46
CA GLN A 80 1.56 -3.22 -12.44
C GLN A 80 0.14 -3.34 -11.88
N GLU A 81 -0.63 -4.32 -12.37
CA GLU A 81 -2.01 -4.59 -11.92
C GLU A 81 -2.04 -4.99 -10.45
N ARG A 82 -1.11 -5.87 -10.02
CA ARG A 82 -0.97 -6.27 -8.62
C ARG A 82 -0.70 -5.08 -7.70
N LEU A 83 0.31 -4.27 -8.00
CA LEU A 83 0.68 -3.14 -7.14
C LEU A 83 -0.42 -2.07 -7.11
N GLN A 84 -1.10 -1.86 -8.23
CA GLN A 84 -2.24 -0.95 -8.27
C GLN A 84 -3.39 -1.46 -7.39
N PHE A 85 -3.70 -2.75 -7.44
CA PHE A 85 -4.73 -3.37 -6.59
C PHE A 85 -4.36 -3.26 -5.10
N GLU A 86 -3.14 -3.66 -4.74
CA GLU A 86 -2.65 -3.59 -3.36
C GLU A 86 -2.66 -2.15 -2.84
N TYR A 87 -2.15 -1.19 -3.60
CA TYR A 87 -2.16 0.22 -3.20
C TYR A 87 -3.57 0.75 -2.96
N LYS A 88 -4.53 0.47 -3.85
CA LYS A 88 -5.94 0.87 -3.66
C LYS A 88 -6.53 0.22 -2.40
N GLY A 89 -6.23 -1.06 -2.17
CA GLY A 89 -6.61 -1.79 -0.96
C GLY A 89 -6.08 -1.13 0.31
N HIS A 90 -4.77 -0.92 0.41
CA HIS A 90 -4.13 -0.27 1.55
C HIS A 90 -4.62 1.18 1.74
N ALA A 91 -4.84 1.93 0.66
CA ALA A 91 -5.39 3.28 0.73
C ALA A 91 -6.84 3.31 1.24
N LEU A 92 -7.65 2.28 0.93
CA LEU A 92 -8.98 2.11 1.48
C LEU A 92 -8.93 1.76 2.98
N LEU A 93 -8.03 0.85 3.39
CA LEU A 93 -7.83 0.52 4.81
C LEU A 93 -7.46 1.76 5.62
N GLU A 94 -6.53 2.57 5.11
CA GLU A 94 -6.09 3.78 5.81
C GLU A 94 -7.19 4.85 5.85
N GLY A 95 -7.91 5.04 4.75
CA GLY A 95 -9.09 5.92 4.73
C GLY A 95 -10.15 5.47 5.76
N ALA A 96 -10.36 4.17 5.90
CA ALA A 96 -11.28 3.62 6.88
C ALA A 96 -10.79 3.84 8.33
N ARG A 97 -9.49 3.60 8.59
CA ARG A 97 -8.84 3.83 9.88
C ARG A 97 -8.95 5.28 10.34
N GLN A 98 -8.75 6.23 9.42
CA GLN A 98 -8.84 7.67 9.67
C GLN A 98 -10.26 8.24 9.63
N ALA A 99 -11.27 7.41 9.29
CA ALA A 99 -12.62 7.86 8.95
C ALA A 99 -12.65 8.98 7.87
N ASP A 100 -11.69 8.96 6.95
CA ASP A 100 -11.62 9.87 5.80
C ASP A 100 -12.57 9.37 4.71
N LEU A 101 -13.79 9.92 4.71
CA LEU A 101 -14.83 9.55 3.76
C LEU A 101 -14.44 9.87 2.31
N THR A 102 -13.63 10.89 2.06
CA THR A 102 -13.20 11.27 0.71
C THR A 102 -12.26 10.21 0.16
N ARG A 103 -11.26 9.81 0.96
CA ARG A 103 -10.33 8.74 0.61
C ARG A 103 -11.05 7.39 0.47
N VAL A 104 -11.95 7.06 1.39
CA VAL A 104 -12.78 5.84 1.29
C VAL A 104 -13.55 5.81 -0.03
N LYS A 105 -14.31 6.87 -0.35
CA LYS A 105 -15.09 6.93 -1.60
C LYS A 105 -14.21 6.82 -2.85
N LYS A 106 -13.00 7.39 -2.82
CA LYS A 106 -12.05 7.33 -3.94
C LYS A 106 -11.58 5.90 -4.24
N TYR A 107 -11.35 5.09 -3.21
CA TYR A 107 -10.75 3.75 -3.35
C TYR A 107 -11.73 2.58 -3.16
N LEU A 108 -12.98 2.84 -2.78
CA LEU A 108 -14.01 1.84 -2.54
C LEU A 108 -14.62 1.32 -3.86
N SER A 109 -14.26 0.10 -4.26
CA SER A 109 -14.79 -0.60 -5.43
C SER A 109 -15.26 -2.02 -5.05
N ALA A 110 -15.86 -2.74 -6.01
CA ALA A 110 -16.22 -4.15 -5.79
C ALA A 110 -14.97 -5.04 -5.61
N GLU A 111 -13.84 -4.63 -6.17
CA GLU A 111 -12.56 -5.36 -6.06
C GLU A 111 -11.90 -5.11 -4.70
N THR A 112 -11.99 -3.89 -4.16
CA THR A 112 -11.23 -3.49 -2.96
C THR A 112 -12.02 -3.58 -1.66
N VAL A 113 -13.36 -3.62 -1.70
CA VAL A 113 -14.22 -3.58 -0.49
C VAL A 113 -13.89 -4.68 0.53
N ASN A 114 -13.49 -5.85 0.06
CA ASN A 114 -13.10 -7.00 0.89
C ASN A 114 -11.59 -7.25 0.88
N PHE A 115 -10.78 -6.26 0.51
CA PHE A 115 -9.33 -6.34 0.62
C PHE A 115 -8.93 -6.62 2.08
N LYS A 116 -8.04 -7.60 2.27
CA LYS A 116 -7.48 -7.99 3.57
C LYS A 116 -6.01 -7.60 3.62
N HIS A 117 -5.61 -6.92 4.68
CA HIS A 117 -4.21 -6.63 4.92
C HIS A 117 -3.42 -7.94 5.01
N PRO A 118 -2.36 -8.15 4.21
CA PRO A 118 -1.67 -9.45 4.14
C PRO A 118 -1.07 -9.90 5.48
N TYR A 119 -0.63 -8.95 6.31
CA TYR A 119 0.04 -9.24 7.58
C TYR A 119 -0.91 -9.31 8.78
N THR A 120 -1.96 -8.48 8.83
CA THR A 120 -2.86 -8.40 10.00
C THR A 120 -4.21 -9.08 9.76
N GLY A 121 -4.58 -9.32 8.49
CA GLY A 121 -5.90 -9.82 8.13
C GLY A 121 -7.01 -8.78 8.22
N ASP A 122 -6.70 -7.53 8.59
CA ASP A 122 -7.71 -6.48 8.74
C ASP A 122 -8.36 -6.14 7.40
N THR A 123 -9.68 -5.99 7.43
CA THR A 123 -10.46 -5.38 6.34
C THR A 123 -10.72 -3.90 6.63
N ALA A 124 -11.26 -3.18 5.65
CA ALA A 124 -11.69 -1.80 5.85
C ALA A 124 -12.75 -1.70 6.96
N LEU A 125 -13.57 -2.73 7.14
CA LEU A 125 -14.59 -2.76 8.20
C LEU A 125 -13.96 -2.90 9.60
N HIS A 126 -12.93 -3.74 9.76
CA HIS A 126 -12.13 -3.81 10.99
C HIS A 126 -11.52 -2.43 11.32
N CYS A 127 -10.89 -1.80 10.32
CA CYS A 127 -10.25 -0.49 10.47
C CYS A 127 -11.25 0.61 10.86
N ALA A 128 -12.43 0.63 10.21
CA ALA A 128 -13.47 1.60 10.51
C ALA A 128 -14.09 1.37 11.90
N ALA A 129 -14.29 0.12 12.31
CA ALA A 129 -14.85 -0.23 13.61
C ALA A 129 -13.93 0.19 14.77
N ALA A 130 -12.61 0.02 14.61
CA ALA A 130 -11.60 0.42 15.58
C ALA A 130 -11.24 1.93 15.53
N SER A 131 -11.77 2.68 14.56
CA SER A 131 -11.42 4.09 14.36
C SER A 131 -11.91 4.96 15.53
N PRO A 132 -11.07 5.85 16.10
CA PRO A 132 -11.50 6.79 17.14
C PRO A 132 -12.30 7.97 16.58
N TYR A 133 -12.27 8.19 15.26
CA TYR A 133 -12.79 9.40 14.62
C TYR A 133 -14.33 9.38 14.46
N PRO A 134 -15.00 10.55 14.50
CA PRO A 134 -16.46 10.63 14.57
C PRO A 134 -17.18 10.17 13.29
N LYS A 135 -16.54 10.31 12.12
CA LYS A 135 -17.14 9.93 10.82
C LYS A 135 -17.15 8.42 10.56
N ARG A 136 -16.65 7.59 11.49
CA ARG A 136 -16.54 6.13 11.31
C ARG A 136 -17.87 5.46 10.97
N LYS A 137 -19.00 5.92 11.54
CA LYS A 137 -20.33 5.36 11.25
C LYS A 137 -20.68 5.50 9.76
N GLN A 138 -20.39 6.65 9.16
CA GLN A 138 -20.65 6.90 7.74
C GLN A 138 -19.76 6.04 6.85
N VAL A 139 -18.50 5.82 7.26
CA VAL A 139 -17.59 4.90 6.59
C VAL A 139 -18.10 3.46 6.66
N VAL A 140 -18.49 2.97 7.84
CA VAL A 140 -19.08 1.64 8.02
C VAL A 140 -20.30 1.45 7.12
N GLU A 141 -21.23 2.41 7.10
CA GLU A 141 -22.40 2.36 6.21
C GLU A 141 -22.01 2.30 4.73
N ALA A 142 -21.02 3.09 4.31
CA ALA A 142 -20.54 3.07 2.92
C ALA A 142 -19.92 1.72 2.54
N LEU A 143 -19.12 1.12 3.44
CA LEU A 143 -18.51 -0.20 3.25
C LEU A 143 -19.58 -1.30 3.15
N LEU A 144 -20.56 -1.32 4.06
CA LEU A 144 -21.64 -2.30 4.05
C LEU A 144 -22.50 -2.18 2.79
N ARG A 145 -22.84 -0.96 2.36
CA ARG A 145 -23.58 -0.73 1.10
C ARG A 145 -22.82 -1.24 -0.13
N LYS A 146 -21.48 -1.28 -0.09
CA LYS A 146 -20.64 -1.81 -1.18
C LYS A 146 -20.43 -3.33 -1.09
N GLY A 147 -20.93 -4.00 -0.04
CA GLY A 147 -20.79 -5.44 0.13
C GLY A 147 -19.58 -5.88 0.95
N ALA A 148 -19.17 -5.08 1.95
CA ALA A 148 -18.17 -5.52 2.91
C ALA A 148 -18.69 -6.69 3.76
N ASN A 149 -17.88 -7.75 3.86
CA ASN A 149 -18.20 -8.93 4.66
C ASN A 149 -18.15 -8.59 6.16
N LEU A 150 -19.29 -8.71 6.83
CA LEU A 150 -19.42 -8.38 8.24
C LEU A 150 -18.63 -9.32 9.17
N ASN A 151 -18.54 -10.59 8.79
CA ASN A 151 -18.03 -11.67 9.66
C ASN A 151 -16.62 -12.15 9.28
N ASP A 152 -15.90 -11.39 8.46
CA ASP A 152 -14.52 -11.71 8.15
C ASP A 152 -13.67 -11.68 9.43
N LYS A 153 -12.82 -12.69 9.62
CA LYS A 153 -11.86 -12.75 10.73
C LYS A 153 -10.52 -12.16 10.30
N ASN A 154 -9.90 -11.36 11.17
CA ASN A 154 -8.49 -11.00 11.09
C ASN A 154 -7.62 -12.03 11.83
N LYS A 155 -6.29 -11.85 11.80
CA LYS A 155 -5.31 -12.78 12.38
C LYS A 155 -5.11 -12.59 13.88
#